data_AF-A0A2N2SV70-F1
#
_entry.id   AF-A0A2N2SV70-F1
#
_cell.length_a   1.000
_cell.length_b   1.000
_cell.length_c   1.000
_cell.angle_alpha   90.00
_cell.angle_beta   90.00
_cell.angle_gamma   90.00
#
_symmetry.space_group_name_H-M   'P 1'
#
loop_
_entity.id
_entity.type
_entity.pdbx_description
1 polymer ?
#
loop_
_entity_poly.entity_id
_entity_poly.type
_entity_poly.pdbx_seq_one_letter_code
_entity_poly.pdbx_strand_id
1 'polypeptide(L)'
;ERNLFPLLEQAGAPGACDLVEALTLEHDELALLWRRLRVALQQIESGAASALDAALAHRFIDLNRSHLEFENTHVLPLARRMLGAAEIERLGRAMAARRGVTFAI
;
A
#
# COMPACT_ATOMS: atom_id res chain seq x y z
N GLU A 1 6.54 1.19 2.45
CA GLU A 1 6.21 0.63 3.79
C GLU A 1 7.01 1.22 4.97
N ARG A 2 7.51 2.47 4.88
CA ARG A 2 8.58 3.01 5.76
C ARG A 2 8.24 3.23 7.25
N ASN A 3 7.01 2.98 7.68
CA ASN A 3 6.56 3.36 9.04
C ASN A 3 5.76 2.25 9.73
N LEU A 4 4.63 1.83 9.16
CA LEU A 4 3.74 0.85 9.80
C LEU A 4 4.40 -0.52 9.99
N PHE A 5 5.11 -1.02 8.98
CA PHE A 5 5.73 -2.35 9.02
C PHE A 5 6.83 -2.45 10.09
N PRO A 6 7.84 -1.54 10.13
CA PRO A 6 8.81 -1.53 11.22
C PRO A 6 8.19 -1.38 12.60
N LEU A 7 7.07 -0.66 12.72
CA LEU A 7 6.35 -0.51 14.00
C LEU A 7 5.75 -1.83 14.48
N LEU A 8 5.13 -2.60 13.57
CA LEU A 8 4.57 -3.92 13.89
C LEU A 8 5.65 -4.92 14.30
N GLU A 9 6.79 -4.93 13.59
CA GLU A 9 7.94 -5.77 13.93
C GLU A 9 8.51 -5.40 15.31
N GLN A 10 8.71 -4.10 15.58
CA GLN A 10 9.20 -3.60 16.87
C GLN A 10 8.26 -3.92 18.03
N ALA A 11 6.95 -3.90 17.79
CA ALA A 11 5.94 -4.27 18.77
C ALA A 11 5.85 -5.79 19.01
N GLY A 12 6.62 -6.61 18.28
CA GLY A 12 6.56 -8.07 18.38
C GLY A 12 5.22 -8.63 17.92
N ALA A 13 4.56 -7.97 16.96
CA ALA A 13 3.26 -8.39 16.46
C ALA A 13 3.33 -9.82 15.89
N PRO A 14 2.44 -10.74 16.29
CA PRO A 14 2.46 -12.11 15.79
C PRO A 14 2.36 -12.17 14.26
N GLY A 15 3.27 -12.90 13.62
CA GLY A 15 3.32 -13.04 12.16
C GLY A 15 3.75 -11.77 11.41
N ALA A 16 4.29 -10.75 12.10
CA ALA A 16 4.70 -9.50 11.44
C ALA A 16 5.74 -9.72 10.35
N CYS A 17 6.74 -10.58 10.56
CA CYS A 17 7.79 -10.84 9.57
C CYS A 17 7.19 -11.39 8.26
N ASP A 18 6.41 -12.46 8.34
CA ASP A 18 5.79 -13.10 7.18
C ASP A 18 4.83 -12.15 6.46
N LEU A 19 4.06 -11.37 7.23
CA LEU A 19 3.14 -10.36 6.71
C LEU A 19 3.88 -9.25 5.96
N VAL A 20 4.98 -8.76 6.52
CA VAL A 20 5.81 -7.73 5.90
C VAL A 20 6.38 -8.24 4.59
N GLU A 21 7.00 -9.43 4.58
CA GLU A 21 7.57 -10.02 3.38
C GLU A 21 6.53 -10.20 2.26
N ALA A 22 5.38 -10.79 2.58
CA ALA A 22 4.31 -11.02 1.61
C ALA A 22 3.81 -9.71 1.01
N LEU A 23 3.54 -8.70 1.84
CA LEU A 23 3.02 -7.41 1.37
C LEU A 23 4.05 -6.60 0.59
N THR A 24 5.34 -6.67 0.93
CA THR A 24 6.39 -6.01 0.14
C THR A 24 6.42 -6.57 -1.29
N LEU A 25 6.32 -7.90 -1.45
CA LEU A 25 6.28 -8.53 -2.76
C LEU A 25 5.03 -8.14 -3.56
N GLU A 26 3.86 -8.13 -2.92
CA GLU A 26 2.62 -7.70 -3.57
C GLU A 26 2.67 -6.21 -3.99
N HIS A 27 3.23 -5.34 -3.16
CA HIS A 27 3.40 -3.93 -3.52
C HIS A 27 4.32 -3.74 -4.72
N ASP A 28 5.38 -4.53 -4.83
CA ASP A 28 6.28 -4.50 -5.99
C ASP A 28 5.58 -4.96 -7.27
N GLU A 29 4.73 -5.99 -7.19
CA GLU A 29 3.89 -6.43 -8.32
C GLU A 29 2.88 -5.34 -8.72
N LEU A 30 2.17 -4.76 -7.76
CA LEU A 30 1.25 -3.65 -8.00
C LEU A 30 1.95 -2.45 -8.64
N ALA A 31 3.15 -2.11 -8.17
CA ALA A 31 3.94 -1.04 -8.74
C ALA A 31 4.37 -1.34 -10.19
N LEU A 32 4.70 -2.59 -10.51
CA LEU A 32 5.02 -3.01 -11.87
C LEU A 32 3.81 -2.92 -12.81
N LEU A 33 2.66 -3.43 -12.38
CA LEU A 33 1.41 -3.35 -13.13
C LEU A 33 1.00 -1.89 -13.38
N TRP A 34 1.11 -1.04 -12.36
CA TRP A 34 0.86 0.38 -12.51
C TRP A 34 1.79 1.06 -13.51
N ARG A 35 3.10 0.77 -13.49
CA ARG A 35 4.04 1.33 -14.47
C ARG A 35 3.65 0.99 -15.91
N ARG A 36 3.18 -0.24 -16.14
CA ARG A 36 2.68 -0.67 -17.47
C ARG A 36 1.40 0.05 -17.87
N LEU A 37 0.42 0.09 -16.96
CA LEU A 37 -0.85 0.80 -17.21
C LEU A 37 -0.62 2.28 -17.48
N ARG A 38 0.24 2.94 -16.71
CA ARG A 38 0.55 4.37 -16.88
C ARG A 38 1.03 4.68 -18.30
N VAL A 39 1.92 3.86 -18.86
CA VAL A 39 2.41 4.05 -20.23
C VAL A 39 1.27 3.93 -21.24
N ALA A 40 0.43 2.89 -21.11
CA ALA A 40 -0.71 2.70 -22.00
C ALA A 40 -1.72 3.87 -21.90
N LEU A 41 -1.98 4.36 -20.68
CA LEU A 41 -2.85 5.53 -20.45
C LEU A 41 -2.29 6.80 -21.08
N GLN A 42 -0.97 7.02 -21.03
CA GLN A 42 -0.30 8.15 -21.70
C GLN A 42 -0.34 8.05 -23.23
N GLN A 43 -0.30 6.84 -23.78
CA GLN A 43 -0.50 6.64 -25.22
C GLN A 43 -1.94 6.97 -25.64
N ILE A 44 -2.92 6.65 -24.80
CA ILE A 44 -4.32 7.02 -25.04
C ILE A 44 -4.49 8.54 -24.96
N GLU A 45 -3.96 9.17 -23.91
CA GLU A 45 -4.00 10.63 -23.73
C GLU A 45 -3.40 11.38 -24.93
N SER A 46 -2.25 10.90 -25.45
CA SER A 46 -1.58 11.51 -26.60
C SER A 46 -2.23 11.17 -27.95
N GLY A 47 -3.28 10.34 -27.97
CA GLY A 47 -3.92 9.86 -29.20
C GLY A 47 -3.11 8.83 -29.99
N ALA A 48 -1.98 8.36 -29.44
CA ALA A 48 -1.14 7.32 -30.04
C ALA A 48 -1.77 5.92 -29.93
N ALA A 49 -2.72 5.73 -29.02
CA ALA A 49 -3.53 4.53 -28.87
C ALA A 49 -5.01 4.89 -28.64
N SER A 50 -5.92 4.01 -29.02
CA SER A 50 -7.37 4.18 -28.80
C SER A 50 -7.97 3.17 -27.82
N ALA A 51 -7.17 2.21 -27.33
CA ALA A 51 -7.62 1.14 -26.48
C ALA A 51 -6.59 0.79 -25.40
N LEU A 52 -7.10 0.35 -24.25
CA LEU A 52 -6.33 -0.20 -23.14
C LEU A 52 -6.47 -1.73 -23.15
N ASP A 53 -5.39 -2.44 -22.84
CA ASP A 53 -5.47 -3.88 -22.60
C ASP A 53 -6.36 -4.17 -21.39
N ALA A 54 -7.54 -4.72 -21.65
CA ALA A 54 -8.53 -5.04 -20.63
C ALA A 54 -8.02 -6.11 -19.64
N ALA A 55 -7.21 -7.06 -20.09
CA ALA A 55 -6.66 -8.10 -19.20
C ALA A 55 -5.64 -7.50 -18.22
N LEU A 56 -4.80 -6.58 -18.68
CA LEU A 56 -3.86 -5.84 -17.83
C LEU A 56 -4.62 -4.98 -16.81
N ALA A 57 -5.68 -4.28 -17.24
CA ALA A 57 -6.51 -3.46 -16.37
C ALA A 57 -7.21 -4.30 -15.29
N HIS A 58 -7.85 -5.41 -15.68
CA HIS A 58 -8.51 -6.31 -14.74
C HIS A 58 -7.52 -6.89 -13.73
N ARG A 59 -6.35 -7.36 -14.16
CA ARG A 59 -5.33 -7.87 -13.23
C ARG A 59 -4.92 -6.84 -12.18
N PHE A 60 -4.72 -5.59 -12.59
CA PHE A 60 -4.39 -4.52 -11.64
C PHE A 60 -5.53 -4.26 -10.65
N ILE A 61 -6.77 -4.19 -11.15
CA ILE A 61 -7.97 -3.97 -10.31
C ILE A 61 -8.13 -5.09 -9.29
N ASP A 62 -8.06 -6.34 -9.74
CA ASP A 62 -8.28 -7.52 -8.90
C ASP A 62 -7.19 -7.64 -7.83
N LEU A 63 -5.92 -7.43 -8.20
CA LEU A 63 -4.82 -7.45 -7.24
C LEU A 63 -4.97 -6.32 -6.21
N ASN A 64 -5.33 -5.11 -6.63
CA ASN A 64 -5.55 -3.99 -5.71
C ASN A 64 -6.69 -4.28 -4.71
N ARG A 65 -7.78 -4.87 -5.19
CA ARG A 65 -8.93 -5.23 -4.35
C ARG A 65 -8.57 -6.29 -3.31
N SER A 66 -7.94 -7.37 -3.75
CA SER A 66 -7.48 -8.44 -2.85
C SER A 66 -6.51 -7.91 -1.81
N HIS A 67 -5.58 -7.06 -2.22
CA HIS A 67 -4.60 -6.42 -1.34
C HIS A 67 -5.28 -5.55 -0.26
N LEU A 68 -6.20 -4.66 -0.67
CA LEU A 68 -6.94 -3.81 0.27
C LEU A 68 -7.84 -4.62 1.22
N GLU A 69 -8.46 -5.69 0.74
CA GLU A 69 -9.25 -6.60 1.57
C GLU A 69 -8.37 -7.26 2.64
N PHE A 70 -7.18 -7.72 2.26
CA PHE A 70 -6.23 -8.30 3.19
C PHE A 70 -5.74 -7.28 4.23
N GLU A 71 -5.37 -6.07 3.81
CA GLU A 71 -4.96 -5.01 4.73
C GLU A 71 -6.05 -4.67 5.74
N ASN A 72 -7.29 -4.50 5.28
CA ASN A 72 -8.44 -4.16 6.12
C ASN A 72 -8.81 -5.29 7.10
N THR A 73 -8.67 -6.55 6.67
CA THR A 73 -9.09 -7.71 7.47
C THR A 73 -8.01 -8.16 8.46
N HIS A 74 -6.73 -7.96 8.13
CA HIS A 74 -5.62 -8.53 8.88
C HIS A 74 -4.66 -7.46 9.42
N VAL A 75 -4.14 -6.60 8.55
CA VAL A 75 -3.04 -5.68 8.87
C VAL A 75 -3.51 -4.56 9.80
N LEU A 76 -4.57 -3.83 9.43
CA LEU A 76 -5.06 -2.70 10.22
C LEU A 76 -5.61 -3.15 11.59
N PRO A 77 -6.35 -4.27 11.70
CA PRO A 77 -6.73 -4.80 13.00
C PRO A 77 -5.54 -5.22 13.86
N LEU A 78 -4.49 -5.81 13.26
CA LEU A 78 -3.26 -6.14 13.99
C LEU A 78 -2.58 -4.88 14.52
N ALA A 79 -2.42 -3.85 13.69
CA ALA A 79 -1.86 -2.57 14.09
C ALA A 79 -2.64 -1.93 15.23
N ARG A 80 -3.98 -1.97 15.18
CA ARG A 80 -4.85 -1.45 16.24
C ARG A 80 -4.69 -2.21 17.56
N ARG A 81 -4.43 -3.51 17.52
CA ARG A 81 -4.19 -4.32 18.73
C ARG A 81 -2.80 -4.12 19.31
N MET A 82 -1.80 -3.95 18.46
CA MET A 82 -0.38 -3.99 18.86
C MET A 82 0.23 -2.62 19.14
N LEU A 83 -0.29 -1.54 18.53
CA LEU A 83 0.31 -0.22 18.64
C LEU A 83 -0.43 0.64 19.67
N GLY A 84 0.33 1.20 20.62
CA GLY A 84 -0.17 2.15 21.60
C GLY A 84 -0.37 3.55 21.01
N ALA A 85 -0.93 4.45 21.83
CA ALA A 85 -1.21 5.83 21.42
C ALA A 85 0.06 6.56 20.94
N ALA A 86 1.20 6.35 21.60
CA ALA A 86 2.46 6.98 21.23
C ALA A 86 2.99 6.49 19.87
N GLU A 87 2.90 5.18 19.58
CA GLU A 87 3.27 4.65 18.26
C GLU A 87 2.36 5.14 17.15
N ILE A 88 1.05 5.20 17.39
CA ILE A 88 0.07 5.73 16.43
C ILE A 88 0.32 7.21 16.16
N GLU A 89 0.62 8.00 17.19
CA GLU A 89 0.95 9.41 17.04
C GLU A 89 2.26 9.61 16.26
N ARG A 90 3.28 8.80 16.54
CA ARG A 90 4.55 8.78 15.78
C ARG A 90 4.32 8.43 14.31
N LEU A 91 3.50 7.41 14.04
CA LEU A 91 3.11 7.01 12.69
C LEU A 91 2.40 8.17 11.97
N GLY A 92 1.41 8.78 12.62
CA GLY A 92 0.64 9.90 12.09
C GLY A 92 1.51 11.11 11.74
N ARG A 93 2.44 11.51 12.63
CA ARG A 93 3.39 12.59 12.37
C ARG A 93 4.29 12.30 11.17
N ALA A 94 4.85 11.10 11.09
CA ALA A 94 5.68 10.72 9.94
C ALA A 94 4.88 10.71 8.62
N MET A 95 3.62 10.26 8.67
CA MET A 95 2.72 10.28 7.52
C MET A 95 2.38 11.71 7.08
N ALA A 96 2.10 12.61 8.01
CA ALA A 96 1.80 14.03 7.75
C ALA A 96 3.00 14.75 7.14
N ALA A 97 4.19 14.61 7.75
CA ALA A 97 5.44 15.18 7.24
C ALA A 97 5.73 14.75 5.80
N ARG A 98 5.48 13.49 5.45
CA ARG A 98 5.67 12.97 4.08
C ARG A 98 4.77 13.67 3.04
N ARG A 99 3.61 14.20 3.44
CA ARG A 99 2.70 14.95 2.56
C ARG A 99 2.87 16.47 2.70
N GLY A 100 3.79 16.95 3.55
CA GLY A 100 3.96 18.37 3.82
C GLY A 100 2.78 19.01 4.57
N VAL A 101 2.02 18.22 5.33
CA VAL A 101 0.88 18.71 6.11
C VAL A 101 1.16 18.65 7.60
N THR A 102 0.53 19.53 8.37
CA THR A 102 0.63 19.54 9.83
C THR A 102 -0.16 18.37 10.42
N PHE A 103 0.44 17.66 11.37
CA PHE A 103 -0.28 16.68 12.19
C PHE A 103 -1.08 17.42 13.26
N ALA A 104 -2.41 17.38 13.16
CA ALA A 104 -3.31 17.88 14.21
C ALA A 104 -3.57 16.76 15.22
N ILE A 105 -3.55 17.12 16.51
CA ILE A 105 -3.83 16.24 17.65
C ILE A 105 -5.32 16.30 17.97
#